data_AF-A0A356R2A3-F1
#
_entry.id   AF-A0A356R2A3-F1
#
_cell.length_a   1.000
_cell.length_b   1.000
_cell.length_c   1.000
_cell.angle_alpha   90.00
_cell.angle_beta   90.00
_cell.angle_gamma   90.00
#
_symmetry.space_group_name_H-M   'P 1'
#
loop_
_entity.id
_entity.type
_entity.pdbx_description
1 polymer ?
#
loop_
_entity_poly.entity_id
_entity_poly.type
_entity_poly.pdbx_seq_one_letter_code
_entity_poly.pdbx_strand_id
1 'polypeptide(L)'
;MGEEFNKYGLSRYIPENVRRQIRKESGFGCVICGGAFITYEHIDPTFAEAREHDPQKMTLLCWGCHGRVTKGVWSKDKVRSAQQAPITFRNGCANDAFDFRDPFELFLGNNHFQDVSCIVRKSSGEEWLKIEPPEDPEAPPRINAKFYGFDGLPDLEIIGNEWTCSTDVWDLRTEGNRIEVYKAKNQLLLRLKAKPPHGLGIQYLKMLFLDTGIEVGNDGKVDFIIKGKKPFNIDSSMVSGADSVFLVP
;
A
#
# COMPACT_ATOMS: atom_id res chain seq x y z
N MET A 1 15.06 3.67 23.94
CA MET A 1 15.48 2.86 22.78
C MET A 1 15.75 1.46 23.31
N GLY A 2 15.07 0.44 22.78
CA GLY A 2 15.28 -0.94 23.25
C GLY A 2 16.66 -1.44 22.87
N GLU A 3 17.18 -2.41 23.63
CA GLU A 3 18.45 -3.06 23.30
C GLU A 3 18.39 -3.67 21.88
N GLU A 4 19.47 -3.47 21.12
CA GLU A 4 19.64 -3.97 19.75
C GLU A 4 19.69 -5.51 19.71
N PHE A 5 20.23 -6.10 20.78
CA PHE A 5 20.34 -7.53 21.00
C PHE A 5 19.60 -7.92 22.27
N ASN A 6 19.07 -9.13 22.34
CA ASN A 6 18.55 -9.68 23.59
C ASN A 6 19.67 -10.37 24.41
N LYS A 7 19.32 -10.93 25.58
CA LYS A 7 20.25 -11.65 26.47
C LYS A 7 20.92 -12.90 25.87
N TYR A 8 20.46 -13.34 24.70
CA TYR A 8 21.02 -14.47 23.95
C TYR A 8 21.81 -14.02 22.70
N GLY A 9 21.98 -12.71 22.49
CA GLY A 9 22.68 -12.16 21.33
C GLY A 9 21.85 -12.16 20.04
N LEU A 10 20.53 -12.39 20.11
CA LEU A 10 19.65 -12.26 18.93
C LEU A 10 19.40 -10.78 18.65
N SER A 11 19.76 -10.34 17.44
CA SER A 11 19.49 -8.97 16.96
C SER A 11 17.99 -8.75 16.73
N ARG A 12 17.54 -7.49 16.75
CA ARG A 12 16.20 -7.12 16.24
C ARG A 12 16.07 -7.23 14.72
N TYR A 13 17.18 -7.36 13.99
CA TYR A 13 17.15 -7.57 12.55
C TYR A 13 16.58 -8.95 12.21
N ILE A 14 15.41 -8.95 11.57
CA ILE A 14 14.77 -10.16 11.05
C ILE A 14 15.18 -10.33 9.58
N PRO A 15 15.75 -11.48 9.16
CA PRO A 15 16.09 -11.74 7.77
C PRO A 15 14.90 -11.57 6.81
N GLU A 16 15.14 -11.06 5.60
CA GLU A 16 14.06 -10.67 4.68
C GLU A 16 13.17 -11.84 4.23
N ASN A 17 13.72 -13.05 4.11
CA ASN A 17 12.94 -14.25 3.81
C ASN A 17 11.95 -14.59 4.95
N VAL A 18 12.38 -14.44 6.20
CA VAL A 18 11.55 -14.63 7.41
C VAL A 18 10.48 -13.54 7.48
N ARG A 19 10.85 -12.27 7.28
CA ARG A 19 9.90 -11.15 7.26
C ARG A 19 8.81 -11.35 6.20
N ARG A 20 9.19 -11.70 4.98
CA ARG A 20 8.23 -11.97 3.89
C ARG A 20 7.29 -13.12 4.24
N GLN A 21 7.81 -14.20 4.81
CA GLN A 21 6.98 -15.34 5.22
C GLN A 21 5.93 -14.89 6.26
N ILE A 22 6.36 -14.17 7.31
CA ILE A 22 5.44 -13.64 8.33
C ILE A 22 4.39 -12.71 7.71
N ARG A 23 4.79 -11.83 6.79
CA ARG A 23 3.86 -10.93 6.09
C ARG A 23 2.80 -11.73 5.32
N LYS A 24 3.24 -12.71 4.53
CA LYS A 24 2.34 -13.57 3.75
C LYS A 24 1.39 -14.35 4.64
N GLU A 25 1.90 -14.99 5.69
CA GLU A 25 1.10 -15.78 6.65
C GLU A 25 0.15 -14.92 7.50
N SER A 26 0.39 -13.61 7.59
CA SER A 26 -0.49 -12.66 8.28
C SER A 26 -1.48 -11.96 7.34
N GLY A 27 -1.49 -12.28 6.04
CA GLY A 27 -2.28 -11.56 5.04
C GLY A 27 -1.89 -10.08 4.94
N PHE A 28 -0.61 -9.78 5.12
CA PHE A 28 0.04 -8.47 4.95
C PHE A 28 -0.37 -7.33 5.91
N GLY A 29 -1.31 -7.57 6.81
CA GLY A 29 -1.74 -6.59 7.81
C GLY A 29 -1.69 -7.16 9.22
N CYS A 30 -2.08 -6.33 10.19
CA CYS A 30 -2.27 -6.74 11.57
C CYS A 30 -3.26 -7.92 11.64
N VAL A 31 -2.85 -9.05 12.21
CA VAL A 31 -3.71 -10.24 12.29
C VAL A 31 -4.98 -10.03 13.11
N ILE A 32 -5.02 -8.99 13.95
CA ILE A 32 -6.16 -8.65 14.82
C ILE A 32 -7.14 -7.69 14.14
N CYS A 33 -6.67 -6.65 13.44
CA CYS A 33 -7.52 -5.56 12.94
C CYS A 33 -7.38 -5.24 11.44
N GLY A 34 -6.43 -5.84 10.73
CA GLY A 34 -6.22 -5.62 9.29
C GLY A 34 -5.30 -4.45 8.92
N GLY A 35 -4.99 -3.56 9.87
CA GLY A 35 -4.16 -2.37 9.63
C GLY A 35 -2.79 -2.71 9.03
N ALA A 36 -2.42 -2.04 7.94
CA ALA A 36 -1.28 -2.38 7.11
C ALA A 36 0.06 -1.78 7.58
N PHE A 37 0.05 -0.68 8.34
CA PHE A 37 1.28 -0.18 8.99
C PHE A 37 1.63 -1.03 10.22
N ILE A 38 2.52 -2.00 10.00
CA ILE A 38 2.80 -3.11 10.91
C ILE A 38 4.16 -3.07 11.61
N THR A 39 4.24 -3.82 12.70
CA THR A 39 5.46 -4.28 13.38
C THR A 39 5.47 -5.81 13.44
N TYR A 40 6.64 -6.39 13.63
CA TYR A 40 6.82 -7.83 13.81
C TYR A 40 6.78 -8.15 15.30
N GLU A 41 5.91 -9.07 15.69
CA GLU A 41 5.69 -9.45 17.08
C GLU A 41 6.18 -10.88 17.32
N HIS A 42 7.06 -11.06 18.29
CA HIS A 42 7.42 -12.37 18.84
C HIS A 42 6.35 -12.85 19.80
N ILE A 43 5.69 -13.95 19.50
CA ILE A 43 4.57 -14.47 20.30
C ILE A 43 5.09 -15.29 21.48
N ASP A 44 5.80 -16.39 21.17
CA ASP A 44 6.29 -17.34 22.16
C ASP A 44 7.49 -18.14 21.62
N PRO A 45 8.71 -17.94 22.14
CA PRO A 45 9.04 -17.01 23.23
C PRO A 45 8.89 -15.54 22.81
N THR A 46 8.78 -14.65 23.79
CA THR A 46 8.93 -13.19 23.55
C THR A 46 10.33 -12.87 23.03
N PHE A 47 10.55 -11.70 22.44
CA PHE A 47 11.88 -11.31 21.95
C PHE A 47 12.98 -11.43 23.02
N ALA A 48 12.67 -11.10 24.28
CA ALA A 48 13.65 -11.20 25.38
C ALA A 48 14.13 -12.65 25.64
N GLU A 49 13.29 -13.64 25.32
CA GLU A 49 13.54 -15.05 25.54
C GLU A 49 13.86 -15.82 24.24
N ALA A 50 13.72 -15.18 23.07
CA ALA A 50 13.90 -15.80 21.77
C ALA A 50 15.38 -16.07 21.45
N ARG A 51 15.65 -17.20 20.79
CA ARG A 51 17.00 -17.54 20.29
C ARG A 51 17.12 -17.40 18.78
N GLU A 52 15.99 -17.26 18.10
CA GLU A 52 15.89 -17.14 16.65
C GLU A 52 14.62 -16.37 16.26
N HIS A 53 14.54 -15.99 14.98
CA HIS A 53 13.33 -15.45 14.36
C HIS A 53 12.58 -16.55 13.62
N ASP A 54 11.77 -17.31 14.36
CA ASP A 54 10.92 -18.37 13.81
C ASP A 54 9.58 -17.76 13.30
N PRO A 55 9.29 -17.80 11.98
CA PRO A 55 8.03 -17.31 11.43
C PRO A 55 6.79 -17.88 12.12
N GLN A 56 6.81 -19.15 12.53
CA GLN A 56 5.66 -19.81 13.15
C GLN A 56 5.35 -19.27 14.55
N LYS A 57 6.34 -18.63 15.18
CA LYS A 57 6.23 -18.01 16.51
C LYS A 57 6.15 -16.50 16.45
N MET A 58 5.96 -15.94 15.25
CA MET A 58 5.92 -14.51 15.02
C MET A 58 4.71 -14.13 14.15
N THR A 59 4.27 -12.88 14.27
CA THR A 59 3.17 -12.37 13.45
C THR A 59 3.28 -10.86 13.21
N LEU A 60 2.35 -10.30 12.44
CA LEU A 60 2.19 -8.87 12.25
C LEU A 60 1.15 -8.28 13.19
N LEU A 61 1.49 -7.16 13.82
CA LEU A 61 0.56 -6.31 14.56
C LEU A 61 0.72 -4.86 14.12
N CYS A 62 -0.35 -4.08 14.05
CA CYS A 62 -0.22 -2.62 13.93
C CYS A 62 0.27 -2.01 15.25
N TRP A 63 0.76 -0.77 15.21
CA TRP A 63 1.26 -0.05 16.38
C TRP A 63 0.28 -0.05 17.56
N GLY A 64 -1.02 0.14 17.28
CA GLY A 64 -2.08 0.14 18.29
C GLY A 64 -2.25 -1.21 18.97
N CYS A 65 -2.31 -2.30 18.19
CA CYS A 65 -2.46 -3.65 18.71
C CYS A 65 -1.18 -4.13 19.44
N HIS A 66 -0.01 -3.89 18.87
CA HIS A 66 1.28 -4.19 19.48
C HIS A 66 1.45 -3.46 20.83
N GLY A 67 1.07 -2.19 20.90
CA GLY A 67 1.11 -1.41 22.14
C GLY A 67 0.23 -1.99 23.25
N ARG A 68 -0.95 -2.53 22.92
CA ARG A 68 -1.84 -3.20 23.89
C ARG A 68 -1.24 -4.50 24.43
N VAL A 69 -0.54 -5.27 23.58
CA VAL A 69 0.16 -6.49 24.00
C VAL A 69 1.36 -6.14 24.89
N THR A 70 2.18 -5.17 24.45
CA THR A 70 3.38 -4.72 25.19
C THR A 70 3.03 -4.22 26.59
N LYS A 71 1.89 -3.54 26.74
CA LYS A 71 1.42 -3.01 28.04
C LYS A 71 0.66 -4.05 28.89
N GLY A 72 0.56 -5.30 28.44
CA GLY A 72 -0.18 -6.35 29.15
C GLY A 72 -1.71 -6.18 29.14
N VAL A 73 -2.25 -5.27 28.33
CA VAL A 73 -3.70 -5.11 28.16
C VAL A 73 -4.27 -6.32 27.40
N TRP A 74 -3.51 -6.87 26.47
CA TRP A 74 -3.84 -8.09 25.72
C TRP A 74 -2.78 -9.17 25.93
N SER A 75 -3.21 -10.42 26.07
CA SER A 75 -2.32 -11.58 26.25
C SER A 75 -1.67 -12.03 24.95
N LYS A 76 -0.55 -12.76 25.05
CA LYS A 76 0.06 -13.45 23.91
C LYS A 76 -0.86 -14.52 23.32
N ASP A 77 -1.71 -15.15 24.13
CA ASP A 77 -2.71 -16.11 23.64
C ASP A 77 -3.71 -15.47 22.68
N LYS A 78 -4.14 -14.22 22.94
CA LYS A 78 -4.97 -13.49 21.98
C LYS A 78 -4.27 -13.30 20.64
N VAL A 79 -2.97 -12.97 20.66
CA VAL A 79 -2.17 -12.81 19.44
C VAL A 79 -2.03 -14.13 18.71
N ARG A 80 -1.75 -15.22 19.44
CA ARG A 80 -1.65 -16.59 18.89
C ARG A 80 -2.95 -17.03 18.22
N SER A 81 -4.10 -16.81 18.86
CA SER A 81 -5.39 -17.13 18.26
C SER A 81 -5.66 -16.32 16.99
N ALA A 82 -5.26 -15.04 16.97
CA ALA A 82 -5.39 -14.21 15.78
C ALA A 82 -4.41 -14.61 14.65
N GLN A 83 -3.19 -15.02 14.98
CA GLN A 83 -2.21 -15.54 14.01
C GLN A 83 -2.74 -16.80 13.29
N GLN A 84 -3.47 -17.67 14.00
CA GLN A 84 -4.06 -18.89 13.40
C GLN A 84 -5.23 -18.61 12.45
N ALA A 85 -5.93 -17.48 12.65
CA ALA A 85 -7.03 -17.05 11.79
C ALA A 85 -7.01 -15.53 11.59
N PRO A 86 -6.03 -14.99 10.82
CA PRO A 86 -5.87 -13.56 10.62
C PRO A 86 -7.12 -12.91 10.05
N ILE A 87 -7.51 -11.75 10.58
CA ILE A 87 -8.69 -11.01 10.09
C ILE A 87 -8.54 -10.58 8.62
N THR A 88 -7.30 -10.37 8.17
CA THR A 88 -6.95 -9.99 6.79
C THR A 88 -7.44 -11.02 5.78
N PHE A 89 -7.24 -12.32 6.01
CA PHE A 89 -7.74 -13.36 5.12
C PHE A 89 -9.26 -13.49 5.13
N ARG A 90 -9.90 -13.20 6.27
CA ARG A 90 -11.37 -13.17 6.35
C ARG A 90 -11.95 -12.02 5.52
N ASN A 91 -11.27 -10.87 5.53
CA ASN A 91 -11.68 -9.68 4.80
C ASN A 91 -11.14 -9.65 3.36
N GLY A 92 -10.25 -10.58 3.00
CA GLY A 92 -9.54 -10.62 1.72
C GLY A 92 -8.50 -9.51 1.52
N CYS A 93 -8.20 -8.69 2.54
CA CYS A 93 -7.30 -7.55 2.39
C CYS A 93 -6.63 -7.10 3.69
N ALA A 94 -5.47 -6.46 3.54
CA ALA A 94 -4.93 -5.48 4.49
C ALA A 94 -5.45 -4.08 4.14
N ASN A 95 -5.56 -3.18 5.12
CA ASN A 95 -6.10 -1.84 4.90
C ASN A 95 -5.39 -0.75 5.70
N ASP A 96 -5.49 0.48 5.24
CA ASP A 96 -5.18 1.68 6.02
C ASP A 96 -5.83 2.91 5.35
N ALA A 97 -5.59 4.11 5.89
CA ALA A 97 -6.13 5.35 5.31
C ALA A 97 -5.03 6.40 5.10
N PHE A 98 -5.24 7.26 4.11
CA PHE A 98 -4.43 8.45 3.92
C PHE A 98 -5.02 9.65 4.67
N ASP A 99 -4.13 10.45 5.27
CA ASP A 99 -4.45 11.73 5.89
C ASP A 99 -4.08 12.86 4.92
N PHE A 100 -5.04 13.28 4.10
CA PHE A 100 -4.88 14.35 3.13
C PHE A 100 -5.75 15.55 3.46
N ARG A 101 -5.40 16.71 2.92
CA ARG A 101 -6.15 17.97 3.02
C ARG A 101 -6.03 18.75 1.73
N ASP A 102 -6.99 19.64 1.51
CA ASP A 102 -6.93 20.62 0.45
C ASP A 102 -5.91 21.74 0.79
N PRO A 103 -5.14 22.27 -0.17
CA PRO A 103 -5.03 21.83 -1.57
C PRO A 103 -4.32 20.48 -1.71
N PHE A 104 -4.71 19.68 -2.70
CA PHE A 104 -4.13 18.37 -2.96
C PHE A 104 -3.40 18.28 -4.30
N GLU A 105 -2.22 17.66 -4.28
CA GLU A 105 -1.32 17.47 -5.40
C GLU A 105 -1.08 15.97 -5.66
N LEU A 106 -1.28 15.55 -6.91
CA LEU A 106 -0.95 14.20 -7.37
C LEU A 106 0.34 14.23 -8.16
N PHE A 107 1.26 13.33 -7.82
CA PHE A 107 2.51 13.13 -8.56
C PHE A 107 2.47 11.76 -9.26
N LEU A 108 2.60 11.74 -10.58
CA LEU A 108 2.72 10.51 -11.36
C LEU A 108 4.10 10.49 -12.03
N GLY A 109 5.03 9.74 -11.46
CA GLY A 109 6.44 9.84 -11.83
C GLY A 109 6.98 11.26 -11.61
N ASN A 110 7.52 11.87 -12.67
CA ASN A 110 8.03 13.24 -12.69
C ASN A 110 6.95 14.31 -12.96
N ASN A 111 5.70 13.88 -13.16
CA ASN A 111 4.62 14.79 -13.52
C ASN A 111 3.86 15.24 -12.29
N HIS A 112 3.40 16.48 -12.31
CA HIS A 112 2.70 17.15 -11.23
C HIS A 112 1.31 17.58 -11.68
N PHE A 113 0.29 17.16 -10.93
CA PHE A 113 -1.11 17.45 -11.20
C PHE A 113 -1.74 18.16 -10.01
N GLN A 114 -2.35 19.30 -10.28
CA GLN A 114 -3.04 20.12 -9.29
C GLN A 114 -4.45 20.46 -9.81
N ASP A 115 -5.46 20.50 -8.95
CA ASP A 115 -6.83 20.86 -9.34
C ASP A 115 -7.34 20.06 -10.55
N VAL A 116 -7.02 18.75 -10.59
CA VAL A 116 -7.48 17.82 -11.64
C VAL A 116 -8.54 16.87 -11.09
N SER A 117 -9.59 16.57 -11.86
CA SER A 117 -10.65 15.66 -11.39
C SER A 117 -10.33 14.18 -11.65
N CYS A 118 -9.55 13.87 -12.69
CA CYS A 118 -9.00 12.52 -12.91
C CYS A 118 -7.78 12.54 -13.84
N ILE A 119 -6.95 11.48 -13.78
CA ILE A 119 -5.83 11.33 -14.73
C ILE A 119 -6.29 10.73 -16.05
N VAL A 120 -7.10 9.67 -16.02
CA VAL A 120 -7.62 9.03 -17.24
C VAL A 120 -9.13 8.95 -17.16
N ARG A 121 -9.81 9.41 -18.22
CA ARG A 121 -11.24 9.17 -18.44
C ARG A 121 -11.42 8.35 -19.71
N LYS A 122 -12.05 7.20 -19.58
CA LYS A 122 -12.38 6.31 -20.69
C LYS A 122 -13.75 6.67 -21.26
N SER A 123 -13.95 6.48 -22.57
CA SER A 123 -15.24 6.66 -23.24
C SER A 123 -16.36 5.79 -22.64
N SER A 124 -15.98 4.66 -22.02
CA SER A 124 -16.88 3.76 -21.30
C SER A 124 -17.41 4.32 -19.98
N GLY A 125 -16.93 5.47 -19.53
CA GLY A 125 -17.27 6.11 -18.26
C GLY A 125 -16.39 5.69 -17.06
N GLU A 126 -15.38 4.85 -17.29
CA GLU A 126 -14.42 4.48 -16.24
C GLU A 126 -13.38 5.60 -16.07
N GLU A 127 -13.10 5.98 -14.82
CA GLU A 127 -12.11 6.99 -14.46
C GLU A 127 -11.00 6.38 -13.61
N TRP A 128 -9.74 6.69 -13.92
CA TRP A 128 -8.58 6.27 -13.13
C TRP A 128 -7.95 7.45 -12.41
N LEU A 129 -7.57 7.20 -11.15
CA LEU A 129 -6.99 8.20 -10.24
C LEU A 129 -7.90 9.42 -10.14
N LYS A 130 -9.15 9.19 -9.72
CA LYS A 130 -10.17 10.21 -9.56
C LYS A 130 -9.93 10.98 -8.27
N ILE A 131 -10.05 12.29 -8.34
CA ILE A 131 -9.95 13.21 -7.21
C ILE A 131 -11.24 14.02 -7.19
N GLU A 132 -11.98 13.91 -6.09
CA GLU A 132 -13.21 14.66 -5.88
C GLU A 132 -12.93 15.78 -4.87
N PRO A 133 -13.54 16.96 -5.06
CA PRO A 133 -13.37 18.06 -4.14
C PRO A 133 -13.86 17.67 -2.74
N PRO A 134 -13.40 18.38 -1.69
CA PRO A 134 -13.96 18.24 -0.36
C PRO A 134 -15.49 18.36 -0.33
N GLU A 135 -16.14 17.53 0.48
CA GLU A 135 -17.59 17.60 0.72
C GLU A 135 -18.00 18.91 1.41
N ASP A 136 -17.11 19.45 2.24
CA ASP A 136 -17.20 20.75 2.90
C ASP A 136 -15.79 21.35 3.09
N PRO A 137 -15.64 22.64 3.46
CA PRO A 137 -14.34 23.30 3.54
C PRO A 137 -13.32 22.69 4.51
N GLU A 138 -13.76 21.91 5.50
CA GLU A 138 -12.88 21.26 6.49
C GLU A 138 -12.64 19.78 6.17
N ALA A 139 -13.40 19.22 5.23
CA ALA A 139 -13.26 17.85 4.77
C ALA A 139 -12.01 17.68 3.86
N PRO A 140 -11.42 16.47 3.82
CA PRO A 140 -10.39 16.18 2.85
C PRO A 140 -11.00 15.97 1.45
N PRO A 141 -10.24 16.21 0.37
CA PRO A 141 -10.62 15.75 -0.97
C PRO A 141 -10.71 14.21 -0.97
N ARG A 142 -11.56 13.62 -1.82
CA ARG A 142 -11.71 12.16 -1.91
C ARG A 142 -10.92 11.61 -3.08
N ILE A 143 -10.00 10.71 -2.80
CA ILE A 143 -9.20 10.02 -3.81
C ILE A 143 -9.77 8.63 -4.01
N ASN A 144 -9.97 8.28 -5.28
CA ASN A 144 -10.41 6.96 -5.70
C ASN A 144 -9.50 6.43 -6.81
N ALA A 145 -8.97 5.21 -6.63
CA ALA A 145 -8.02 4.62 -7.56
C ALA A 145 -8.10 3.09 -7.52
N LYS A 146 -7.94 2.44 -8.67
CA LYS A 146 -7.77 0.99 -8.76
C LYS A 146 -6.45 0.68 -9.45
N PHE A 147 -5.68 -0.22 -8.85
CA PHE A 147 -4.42 -0.70 -9.40
C PHE A 147 -4.56 -2.19 -9.68
N TYR A 148 -4.72 -2.54 -10.95
CA TYR A 148 -5.01 -3.91 -11.38
C TYR A 148 -3.75 -4.74 -11.55
N GLY A 149 -3.82 -5.99 -11.11
CA GLY A 149 -2.87 -7.03 -11.47
C GLY A 149 -3.09 -7.53 -12.91
N PHE A 150 -2.20 -8.40 -13.39
CA PHE A 150 -2.29 -8.98 -14.73
C PHE A 150 -3.47 -9.94 -14.95
N ASP A 151 -4.10 -10.39 -13.85
CA ASP A 151 -5.33 -11.18 -13.84
C ASP A 151 -6.59 -10.32 -14.03
N GLY A 152 -6.44 -8.99 -14.04
CA GLY A 152 -7.54 -8.04 -14.16
C GLY A 152 -8.29 -7.78 -12.85
N LEU A 153 -7.82 -8.32 -11.73
CA LEU A 153 -8.36 -8.02 -10.40
C LEU A 153 -7.54 -6.89 -9.74
N PRO A 154 -8.15 -6.07 -8.87
CA PRO A 154 -7.41 -5.03 -8.15
C PRO A 154 -6.45 -5.66 -7.13
N ASP A 155 -5.15 -5.40 -7.28
CA ASP A 155 -4.13 -5.74 -6.28
C ASP A 155 -4.16 -4.72 -5.13
N LEU A 156 -4.45 -3.46 -5.44
CA LEU A 156 -4.69 -2.37 -4.49
C LEU A 156 -5.81 -1.45 -4.98
N GLU A 157 -6.64 -1.00 -4.06
CA GLU A 157 -7.73 -0.07 -4.32
C GLU A 157 -7.69 1.07 -3.29
N ILE A 158 -8.05 2.29 -3.71
CA ILE A 158 -8.29 3.45 -2.88
C ILE A 158 -9.74 3.86 -3.11
N ILE A 159 -10.54 3.98 -2.04
CA ILE A 159 -11.91 4.48 -2.04
C ILE A 159 -12.00 5.55 -0.95
N GLY A 160 -12.28 6.79 -1.33
CA GLY A 160 -12.47 7.87 -0.36
C GLY A 160 -11.29 8.09 0.62
N ASN A 161 -10.06 7.91 0.14
CA ASN A 161 -8.79 7.96 0.91
C ASN A 161 -8.49 6.72 1.78
N GLU A 162 -9.40 5.78 1.92
CA GLU A 162 -9.10 4.47 2.48
C GLU A 162 -8.52 3.58 1.39
N TRP A 163 -7.48 2.82 1.70
CA TRP A 163 -6.89 1.89 0.75
C TRP A 163 -6.87 0.47 1.30
N THR A 164 -7.09 -0.48 0.39
CA THR A 164 -7.04 -1.91 0.67
C THR A 164 -6.08 -2.58 -0.30
N CYS A 165 -5.35 -3.58 0.18
CA CYS A 165 -4.47 -4.40 -0.65
C CYS A 165 -4.85 -5.88 -0.49
N SER A 166 -5.02 -6.55 -1.62
CA SER A 166 -5.45 -7.95 -1.67
C SER A 166 -4.46 -8.88 -0.95
N THR A 167 -4.97 -9.93 -0.30
CA THR A 167 -4.13 -10.99 0.25
C THR A 167 -3.51 -11.92 -0.81
N ASP A 168 -3.88 -11.77 -2.08
CA ASP A 168 -3.40 -12.60 -3.19
C ASP A 168 -2.14 -12.05 -3.87
N VAL A 169 -1.68 -10.85 -3.47
CA VAL A 169 -0.41 -10.29 -3.94
C VAL A 169 0.77 -11.14 -3.44
N TRP A 170 1.93 -11.04 -4.11
CA TRP A 170 3.10 -11.81 -3.68
C TRP A 170 3.76 -11.24 -2.42
N ASP A 171 3.83 -9.92 -2.33
CA ASP A 171 4.32 -9.21 -1.14
C ASP A 171 3.75 -7.78 -1.10
N LEU A 172 3.46 -7.31 0.11
CA LEU A 172 3.10 -5.92 0.40
C LEU A 172 4.08 -5.39 1.44
N ARG A 173 4.64 -4.20 1.20
CA ARG A 173 5.56 -3.55 2.13
C ARG A 173 5.10 -2.14 2.43
N THR A 174 4.96 -1.85 3.71
CA THR A 174 4.69 -0.51 4.25
C THR A 174 5.91 -0.05 5.05
N GLU A 175 6.65 0.93 4.52
CA GLU A 175 7.85 1.45 5.16
C GLU A 175 7.81 2.98 5.20
N GLY A 176 7.75 3.55 6.40
CA GLY A 176 7.53 4.99 6.56
C GLY A 176 6.20 5.39 5.92
N ASN A 177 6.25 6.26 4.92
CA ASN A 177 5.10 6.71 4.13
C ASN A 177 5.00 6.05 2.75
N ARG A 178 5.75 4.96 2.53
CA ARG A 178 5.81 4.25 1.25
C ARG A 178 5.05 2.93 1.33
N ILE A 179 4.27 2.65 0.29
CA ILE A 179 3.54 1.39 0.09
C ILE A 179 4.04 0.78 -1.21
N GLU A 180 4.52 -0.46 -1.15
CA GLU A 180 5.00 -1.20 -2.32
C GLU A 180 4.28 -2.54 -2.45
N VAL A 181 3.74 -2.79 -3.65
CA VAL A 181 3.07 -4.05 -4.00
C VAL A 181 3.90 -4.78 -5.04
N TYR A 182 4.11 -6.07 -4.80
CA TYR A 182 4.92 -6.95 -5.65
C TYR A 182 4.09 -8.14 -6.13
N LYS A 183 4.32 -8.58 -7.38
CA LYS A 183 3.67 -9.77 -7.97
C LYS A 183 4.53 -11.02 -7.94
N ALA A 184 5.84 -10.85 -7.88
CA ALA A 184 6.80 -11.92 -7.73
C ALA A 184 8.09 -11.38 -7.13
N LYS A 185 9.06 -12.28 -6.89
CA LYS A 185 10.38 -11.92 -6.41
C LYS A 185 11.01 -10.88 -7.35
N ASN A 186 11.31 -9.70 -6.80
CA ASN A 186 11.89 -8.55 -7.52
C ASN A 186 11.02 -7.98 -8.65
N GLN A 187 9.72 -8.29 -8.67
CA GLN A 187 8.76 -7.72 -9.61
C GLN A 187 7.82 -6.77 -8.88
N LEU A 188 8.25 -5.51 -8.76
CA LEU A 188 7.44 -4.41 -8.25
C LEU A 188 6.33 -4.08 -9.27
N LEU A 189 5.11 -3.89 -8.80
CA LEU A 189 3.98 -3.44 -9.62
C LEU A 189 3.58 -2.01 -9.29
N LEU A 190 3.60 -1.64 -8.01
CA LEU A 190 3.13 -0.36 -7.54
C LEU A 190 4.04 0.15 -6.43
N ARG A 191 4.40 1.43 -6.50
CA ARG A 191 5.00 2.18 -5.39
C ARG A 191 4.24 3.47 -5.19
N LEU A 192 3.52 3.56 -4.09
CA LEU A 192 2.91 4.78 -3.58
C LEU A 192 3.80 5.41 -2.51
N LYS A 193 3.80 6.73 -2.45
CA LYS A 193 4.42 7.52 -1.38
C LYS A 193 3.46 8.62 -0.95
N ALA A 194 2.91 8.49 0.25
CA ALA A 194 2.07 9.54 0.82
C ALA A 194 2.94 10.77 1.16
N LYS A 195 2.46 11.97 0.82
CA LYS A 195 3.06 13.26 1.15
C LYS A 195 2.04 14.09 1.94
N PRO A 196 1.66 13.65 3.16
CA PRO A 196 0.66 14.38 3.93
C PRO A 196 1.17 15.79 4.29
N PRO A 197 0.26 16.77 4.40
CA PRO A 197 -1.17 16.61 4.16
C PRO A 197 -1.58 16.79 2.68
N HIS A 198 -0.68 17.20 1.79
CA HIS A 198 -1.07 17.77 0.49
C HIS A 198 -0.79 16.91 -0.73
N GLY A 199 -0.40 15.63 -0.61
CA GLY A 199 -0.20 14.88 -1.85
C GLY A 199 0.01 13.38 -1.77
N LEU A 200 -0.10 12.76 -2.94
CA LEU A 200 0.18 11.35 -3.19
C LEU A 200 1.15 11.23 -4.36
N GLY A 201 2.22 10.45 -4.18
CA GLY A 201 3.14 10.11 -5.26
C GLY A 201 2.96 8.67 -5.72
N ILE A 202 2.65 8.48 -6.99
CA ILE A 202 2.74 7.19 -7.68
C ILE A 202 4.11 7.16 -8.36
N GLN A 203 5.09 6.61 -7.65
CA GLN A 203 6.50 6.64 -8.04
C GLN A 203 6.89 5.51 -9.00
N TYR A 204 6.09 4.45 -9.02
CA TYR A 204 6.24 3.32 -9.93
C TYR A 204 4.88 2.69 -10.13
N LEU A 205 4.58 2.31 -11.36
CA LEU A 205 3.35 1.62 -11.72
C LEU A 205 3.61 0.75 -12.94
N LYS A 206 3.16 -0.49 -12.91
CA LYS A 206 3.01 -1.33 -14.09
C LYS A 206 1.61 -1.90 -14.08
N MET A 207 0.74 -1.27 -14.87
CA MET A 207 -0.66 -1.67 -14.93
C MET A 207 -1.13 -1.68 -16.38
N LEU A 208 -1.61 -2.85 -16.79
CA LEU A 208 -2.35 -3.03 -18.03
C LEU A 208 -3.70 -3.64 -17.66
N PHE A 209 -4.78 -2.93 -17.99
CA PHE A 209 -6.14 -3.35 -17.76
C PHE A 209 -6.91 -3.33 -19.07
N LEU A 210 -7.35 -4.52 -19.50
CA LEU A 210 -7.94 -4.77 -20.82
C LEU A 210 -7.01 -4.28 -21.95
N ASP A 211 -7.47 -3.32 -22.76
CA ASP A 211 -6.73 -2.78 -23.88
C ASP A 211 -5.98 -1.47 -23.54
N THR A 212 -5.92 -1.09 -22.26
CA THR A 212 -5.41 0.22 -21.81
C THR A 212 -4.49 0.08 -20.60
N GLY A 213 -3.52 0.98 -20.40
CA GLY A 213 -2.60 0.87 -19.26
C GLY A 213 -1.85 2.15 -18.93
N ILE A 214 -1.24 2.17 -17.75
CA ILE A 214 -0.29 3.19 -17.32
C ILE A 214 0.96 2.48 -16.83
N GLU A 215 2.11 2.88 -17.37
CA GLU A 215 3.42 2.51 -16.84
C GLU A 215 4.15 3.74 -16.35
N VAL A 216 4.69 3.67 -15.12
CA VAL A 216 5.59 4.67 -14.55
C VAL A 216 6.92 4.00 -14.29
N GLY A 217 7.94 4.41 -15.04
CA GLY A 217 9.30 3.89 -14.95
C GLY A 217 10.05 4.38 -13.70
N ASN A 218 11.20 3.75 -13.40
CA ASN A 218 12.09 4.23 -12.34
C ASN A 218 12.75 5.58 -12.69
N ASP A 219 12.76 5.96 -13.96
CA ASP A 219 13.18 7.28 -14.43
C ASP A 219 12.09 8.36 -14.25
N GLY A 220 10.90 7.96 -13.78
CA GLY A 220 9.76 8.85 -13.56
C GLY A 220 8.98 9.21 -14.81
N LYS A 221 9.32 8.65 -15.98
CA LYS A 221 8.52 8.81 -17.19
C LYS A 221 7.23 8.02 -17.08
N VAL A 222 6.18 8.54 -17.72
CA VAL A 222 4.86 7.92 -17.71
C VAL A 222 4.46 7.61 -19.14
N ASP A 223 4.12 6.35 -19.38
CA ASP A 223 3.58 5.86 -20.65
C ASP A 223 2.11 5.47 -20.48
N PHE A 224 1.25 6.07 -21.28
CA PHE A 224 -0.14 5.67 -21.45
C PHE A 224 -0.24 4.72 -22.63
N ILE A 225 -0.73 3.52 -22.35
CA ILE A 225 -0.76 2.41 -23.29
C ILE A 225 -2.19 2.23 -23.79
N ILE A 226 -2.35 2.15 -25.11
CA ILE A 226 -3.58 1.67 -25.77
C ILE A 226 -3.16 0.58 -26.75
N LYS A 227 -3.71 -0.61 -26.61
CA LYS A 227 -3.36 -1.78 -27.42
C LYS A 227 -3.54 -1.48 -28.91
N GLY A 228 -2.51 -1.80 -29.70
CA GLY A 228 -2.51 -1.54 -31.15
C GLY A 228 -2.21 -0.09 -31.54
N LYS A 229 -1.95 0.81 -30.59
CA LYS A 229 -1.50 2.19 -30.85
C LYS A 229 -0.09 2.40 -30.28
N LYS A 230 0.62 3.39 -30.81
CA LYS A 230 1.88 3.85 -30.22
C LYS A 230 1.58 4.43 -28.83
N PRO A 231 2.34 4.08 -27.77
CA PRO A 231 2.18 4.68 -26.45
C PRO A 231 2.32 6.19 -26.51
N PHE A 232 1.54 6.88 -25.69
CA PHE A 232 1.68 8.31 -25.46
C PHE A 232 2.46 8.52 -24.17
N ASN A 233 3.52 9.33 -24.20
CA ASN A 233 4.40 9.52 -23.06
C ASN A 233 4.31 10.95 -22.53
N ILE A 234 4.44 11.11 -21.21
CA ILE A 234 4.70 12.39 -20.55
C ILE A 234 5.88 12.28 -19.59
N ASP A 235 6.61 13.38 -19.46
CA ASP A 235 7.71 13.52 -18.54
C ASP A 235 7.78 14.99 -18.10
N SER A 236 8.08 15.21 -16.83
CA SER A 236 8.33 16.54 -16.26
C SER A 236 7.25 17.58 -16.59
N SER A 237 6.00 17.15 -16.69
CA SER A 237 4.87 18.01 -17.03
C SER A 237 4.15 18.53 -15.77
N MET A 238 3.64 19.76 -15.84
CA MET A 238 2.79 20.34 -14.82
C MET A 238 1.41 20.65 -15.43
N VAL A 239 0.36 20.08 -14.86
CA VAL A 239 -1.02 20.24 -15.33
C VAL A 239 -1.88 20.76 -14.19
N SER A 240 -2.66 21.81 -14.46
CA SER A 240 -3.54 22.44 -13.47
C SER A 240 -4.93 22.73 -14.03
N GLY A 241 -5.98 22.55 -13.24
CA GLY A 241 -7.34 23.00 -13.56
C GLY A 241 -8.01 22.21 -14.70
N ALA A 242 -7.70 20.91 -14.81
CA ALA A 242 -8.20 20.05 -15.87
C ALA A 242 -9.22 19.03 -15.34
N ASP A 243 -10.40 18.93 -15.96
CA ASP A 243 -11.40 17.90 -15.61
C ASP A 243 -10.86 16.47 -15.88
N SER A 244 -10.06 16.29 -16.94
CA SER A 244 -9.28 15.07 -17.14
C SER A 244 -7.97 15.39 -17.84
N VAL A 245 -6.92 14.64 -17.52
CA VAL A 245 -5.61 14.80 -18.18
C VAL A 245 -5.58 14.02 -19.50
N PHE A 246 -6.12 12.81 -19.52
CA PHE A 246 -6.14 11.93 -20.69
C PHE A 246 -7.53 11.37 -20.99
N LEU A 247 -7.92 11.47 -22.26
CA LEU A 247 -9.11 10.82 -22.79
C LEU A 247 -8.71 9.57 -23.56
N VAL A 248 -9.24 8.44 -23.13
CA VAL A 248 -9.01 7.15 -23.79
C VAL A 248 -10.29 6.72 -24.51
N PRO A 249 -10.23 6.45 -25.83
CA PRO A 249 -11.36 5.97 -26.61
C PRO A 249 -11.96 4.65 -26.10
#